data_AF-A0A254RCZ9-F1
#
_entry.id   AF-A0A254RCZ9-F1
#
_cell.length_a   1.000
_cell.length_b   1.000
_cell.length_c   1.000
_cell.angle_alpha   90.00
_cell.angle_beta   90.00
_cell.angle_gamma   90.00
#
_symmetry.space_group_name_H-M   'P 1'
#
loop_
_entity.id
_entity.type
_entity.pdbx_description
1 polymer ?
#
loop_
_entity_poly.entity_id
_entity_poly.type
_entity_poly.pdbx_seq_one_letter_code
_entity_poly.pdbx_strand_id
1 'polypeptide(L)'
;MRTKTFLSMSWLFALVALLLCACTDYAQKIKDEFDPDDASMADNEIKDTLYGYMTDGRDGRGYRTINIAGQIWMAENLNYEVGDSYCYEDNNQNCDTYGRLYKWNAALNACPAGWHLPTRMEIETLIGNVGGMSTAATMLKFTKGWDDNGNGLDPFGFSALPAGMLGYEGYFDGIGFTAGFWSSTEGDNDTLANYLIMRNDYEEARLNQGSRNYGYSIRCLYGESDQSSSSLGPESSSSQRSYGEFFDDRDGRTYKTVEIGSQTWMAENLRFEMDDSYCYNDEELYCIDYGRLYVWTAAQNACPEGWHLPSPEEFDTLLATVGGDAGSALRMEYGWNFANPIDNSSGFSALPGGFRGNDGNYSDEGSKAFFWSNSKVSNGTSGYNLVITDNGDALIRNNYDSADGNSVRCIMDGEGSRSSSSAGSSSSSVVFYQDEDLFDDRDGQTYRTVTIGSQTWMAENLNYGKEDSFCFEYEEENCERYGRLYPWESAQSACPDGWHLPSPEEFSTLIDLAGGKAVAGARLKAVDGWEDGAISSDDYGFTALPAGRRGYYQDFTDKTLGAYFWSNSRVQNSTAAYNMDLRFDTDSAMVRDNPDAHDGNSVRCVRDQ
;
A
#
# COMPACT_ATOMS: atom_id res chain seq x y z
N MET A 1 10.78 -72.70 -24.07
CA MET A 1 10.49 -72.93 -22.64
C MET A 1 10.29 -71.55 -22.01
N ARG A 2 9.06 -71.04 -21.84
CA ARG A 2 8.24 -71.06 -20.59
C ARG A 2 9.13 -70.89 -19.34
N THR A 3 9.02 -69.78 -18.61
CA THR A 3 7.91 -69.53 -17.68
C THR A 3 7.52 -68.04 -17.54
N LYS A 4 6.21 -67.81 -17.44
CA LYS A 4 5.54 -66.58 -16.98
C LYS A 4 5.35 -66.65 -15.46
N THR A 5 5.34 -65.51 -14.79
CA THR A 5 4.56 -65.31 -13.56
C THR A 5 3.86 -63.94 -13.62
N PHE A 6 2.55 -64.01 -13.42
CA PHE A 6 1.57 -62.93 -13.32
C PHE A 6 1.40 -62.54 -11.85
N LEU A 7 1.20 -61.26 -11.56
CA LEU A 7 0.47 -60.84 -10.35
C LEU A 7 -0.47 -59.66 -10.67
N SER A 8 -1.71 -60.06 -10.96
CA SER A 8 -3.00 -59.58 -10.40
C SER A 8 -3.16 -58.10 -10.01
N MET A 9 -3.85 -57.39 -10.90
CA MET A 9 -4.48 -56.09 -10.72
C MET A 9 -5.83 -56.28 -9.99
N SER A 10 -5.83 -56.27 -8.65
CA SER A 10 -7.08 -56.40 -7.86
C SER A 10 -7.14 -55.54 -6.59
N TRP A 11 -6.21 -54.60 -6.42
CA TRP A 11 -6.17 -53.69 -5.25
C TRP A 11 -6.44 -52.22 -5.57
N LEU A 12 -6.87 -51.89 -6.80
CA LEU A 12 -7.22 -50.51 -7.17
C LEU A 12 -8.73 -50.24 -7.24
N PHE A 13 -9.59 -51.26 -7.23
CA PHE A 13 -11.04 -51.07 -7.33
C PHE A 13 -11.78 -51.07 -5.98
N ALA A 14 -11.12 -51.46 -4.88
CA ALA A 14 -11.73 -51.41 -3.55
C ALA A 14 -11.60 -50.03 -2.87
N LEU A 15 -10.56 -49.24 -3.19
CA LEU A 15 -10.35 -47.92 -2.60
C LEU A 15 -11.25 -46.85 -3.24
N VAL A 16 -11.58 -46.98 -4.52
CA VAL A 16 -12.43 -46.03 -5.25
C VAL A 16 -13.92 -46.20 -4.87
N ALA A 17 -14.35 -47.42 -4.49
CA ALA A 17 -15.74 -47.67 -4.08
C ALA A 17 -16.06 -47.22 -2.64
N LEU A 18 -15.06 -47.12 -1.75
CA LEU A 18 -15.24 -46.61 -0.38
C LEU A 18 -15.24 -45.07 -0.32
N LEU A 19 -14.57 -44.39 -1.26
CA LEU A 19 -14.56 -42.93 -1.34
C LEU A 19 -15.81 -42.34 -2.04
N LEU A 20 -16.48 -43.11 -2.90
CA LEU A 20 -17.71 -42.65 -3.57
C LEU A 20 -18.99 -42.83 -2.71
N CYS A 21 -18.94 -43.61 -1.63
CA CYS A 21 -20.10 -43.78 -0.74
C CYS A 21 -20.12 -42.78 0.44
N ALA A 22 -18.99 -42.15 0.78
CA ALA A 22 -18.91 -41.15 1.85
C ALA A 22 -19.33 -39.74 1.40
N CYS A 23 -19.19 -39.41 0.10
CA CYS A 23 -19.64 -38.11 -0.43
C CYS A 23 -21.18 -38.00 -0.55
N THR A 24 -21.89 -39.12 -0.70
CA THR A 24 -23.36 -39.08 -0.83
C THR A 24 -24.08 -38.93 0.52
N ASP A 25 -23.51 -39.43 1.62
CA ASP A 25 -24.10 -39.24 2.95
C ASP A 25 -23.85 -37.84 3.53
N TYR A 26 -22.73 -37.19 3.19
CA TYR A 26 -22.43 -35.82 3.63
C TYR A 26 -23.34 -34.78 2.95
N ALA A 27 -23.58 -34.93 1.64
CA ALA A 27 -24.44 -34.03 0.87
C ALA A 27 -25.94 -34.16 1.24
N GLN A 28 -26.37 -35.32 1.76
CA GLN A 28 -27.74 -35.53 2.20
C GLN A 28 -27.97 -34.96 3.61
N LYS A 29 -26.95 -35.01 4.49
CA LYS A 29 -27.01 -34.41 5.83
C LYS A 29 -27.16 -32.88 5.80
N ILE A 30 -26.56 -32.21 4.81
CA ILE A 30 -26.67 -30.75 4.61
C ILE A 30 -28.08 -30.34 4.14
N LYS A 31 -28.79 -31.20 3.41
CA LYS A 31 -30.14 -30.88 2.90
C LYS A 31 -31.25 -31.03 3.94
N ASP A 32 -31.05 -31.87 4.95
CA ASP A 32 -32.07 -32.15 5.97
C ASP A 32 -31.96 -31.26 7.22
N GLU A 33 -30.89 -30.45 7.35
CA GLU A 33 -30.70 -29.47 8.45
C GLU A 33 -30.87 -28.00 8.02
N PHE A 34 -31.08 -27.72 6.72
CA PHE A 34 -31.27 -26.36 6.22
C PHE A 34 -32.74 -25.93 6.32
N ASP A 35 -33.09 -25.32 7.45
CA ASP A 35 -34.31 -24.53 7.61
C ASP A 35 -34.06 -23.12 7.02
N PRO A 36 -34.73 -22.73 5.92
CA PRO A 36 -34.48 -21.46 5.25
C PRO A 36 -34.93 -20.21 6.04
N ASP A 37 -35.45 -20.38 7.25
CA ASP A 37 -35.91 -19.28 8.12
C ASP A 37 -34.94 -18.90 9.26
N ASP A 38 -33.75 -19.52 9.39
CA ASP A 38 -32.75 -19.15 10.42
C ASP A 38 -31.49 -18.47 9.82
N ALA A 39 -31.59 -17.15 9.63
CA ALA A 39 -30.54 -16.29 9.08
C ALA A 39 -29.42 -15.90 10.08
N SER A 40 -29.11 -16.76 11.07
CA SER A 40 -28.11 -16.44 12.10
C SER A 40 -26.76 -17.17 11.98
N MET A 41 -26.64 -18.13 11.06
CA MET A 41 -25.46 -19.02 11.00
C MET A 41 -24.53 -18.88 9.77
N ALA A 42 -24.85 -18.05 8.78
CA ALA A 42 -24.07 -17.93 7.53
C ALA A 42 -22.90 -16.91 7.55
N ASP A 43 -22.85 -16.00 8.53
CA ASP A 43 -21.85 -14.90 8.60
C ASP A 43 -20.49 -15.36 9.18
N ASN A 44 -20.46 -16.45 9.96
CA ASN A 44 -19.25 -16.93 10.63
C ASN A 44 -18.40 -17.88 9.77
N GLU A 45 -18.97 -18.56 8.76
CA GLU A 45 -18.23 -19.49 7.89
C GLU A 45 -17.44 -18.78 6.78
N ILE A 46 -17.88 -17.59 6.35
CA ILE A 46 -17.22 -16.80 5.28
C ILE A 46 -16.04 -15.98 5.84
N LYS A 47 -16.05 -15.62 7.13
CA LYS A 47 -14.95 -14.91 7.77
C LYS A 47 -13.74 -15.80 8.06
N ASP A 48 -13.90 -17.12 8.16
CA ASP A 48 -12.82 -18.04 8.56
C ASP A 48 -11.86 -18.41 7.38
N THR A 49 -12.20 -18.03 6.13
CA THR A 49 -11.34 -18.24 4.94
C THR A 49 -10.40 -17.06 4.62
N LEU A 50 -10.64 -15.88 5.19
CA LEU A 50 -9.77 -14.70 5.09
C LEU A 50 -8.55 -14.80 6.02
N TYR A 51 -8.69 -15.54 7.11
CA TYR A 51 -7.67 -15.67 8.14
C TYR A 51 -6.68 -16.78 7.82
N GLY A 52 -5.39 -16.46 7.93
CA GLY A 52 -4.38 -17.46 8.23
C GLY A 52 -4.48 -17.90 9.69
N TYR A 53 -3.67 -18.89 10.07
CA TYR A 53 -3.60 -19.37 11.45
C TYR A 53 -2.14 -19.59 11.86
N MET A 54 -1.84 -19.26 13.10
CA MET A 54 -0.58 -19.60 13.75
C MET A 54 -0.88 -20.29 15.10
N THR A 55 0.00 -21.19 15.54
CA THR A 55 -0.09 -21.80 16.87
C THR A 55 1.12 -21.41 17.70
N ASP A 56 0.88 -20.84 18.88
CA ASP A 56 1.96 -20.45 19.78
C ASP A 56 2.50 -21.70 20.44
N GLY A 57 3.73 -22.09 20.10
CA GLY A 57 4.33 -23.32 20.61
C GLY A 57 4.57 -23.32 22.13
N ARG A 58 4.45 -22.16 22.80
CA ARG A 58 4.70 -22.03 24.24
C ARG A 58 3.50 -22.42 25.09
N ASP A 59 2.28 -22.20 24.61
CA ASP A 59 1.03 -22.51 25.32
C ASP A 59 0.02 -23.34 24.51
N GLY A 60 0.30 -23.59 23.23
CA GLY A 60 -0.54 -24.36 22.31
C GLY A 60 -1.78 -23.60 21.83
N ARG A 61 -1.92 -22.30 22.10
CA ARG A 61 -3.05 -21.50 21.63
C ARG A 61 -2.90 -21.18 20.14
N GLY A 62 -3.99 -21.36 19.40
CA GLY A 62 -4.09 -20.91 18.02
C GLY A 62 -4.56 -19.46 17.97
N TYR A 63 -4.01 -18.68 17.05
CA TYR A 63 -4.45 -17.32 16.74
C TYR A 63 -4.69 -17.21 15.24
N ARG A 64 -5.78 -16.56 14.87
CA ARG A 64 -6.01 -16.12 13.50
C ARG A 64 -5.02 -15.02 13.12
N THR A 65 -4.65 -14.97 11.85
CA THR A 65 -3.69 -14.00 11.30
C THR A 65 -4.24 -13.41 10.02
N ILE A 66 -3.85 -12.18 9.69
CA ILE A 66 -4.37 -11.45 8.54
C ILE A 66 -3.28 -10.63 7.87
N ASN A 67 -3.25 -10.66 6.53
CA ASN A 67 -2.33 -9.85 5.74
C ASN A 67 -3.02 -8.54 5.35
N ILE A 68 -2.47 -7.42 5.82
CA ILE A 68 -2.93 -6.08 5.48
C ILE A 68 -1.80 -5.41 4.70
N ALA A 69 -1.95 -5.35 3.38
CA ALA A 69 -1.02 -4.68 2.46
C ALA A 69 0.47 -5.03 2.69
N GLY A 70 0.76 -6.32 2.87
CA GLY A 70 2.12 -6.85 3.02
C GLY A 70 2.55 -7.08 4.47
N GLN A 71 1.78 -6.63 5.46
CA GLN A 71 2.02 -6.89 6.88
C GLN A 71 1.12 -8.01 7.38
N ILE A 72 1.67 -9.10 7.92
CA ILE A 72 0.90 -10.22 8.48
C ILE A 72 0.73 -10.02 9.99
N TRP A 73 -0.45 -9.56 10.39
CA TRP A 73 -0.83 -9.28 11.76
C TRP A 73 -1.52 -10.48 12.40
N MET A 74 -1.42 -10.64 13.72
CA MET A 74 -2.45 -11.39 14.44
C MET A 74 -3.80 -10.69 14.27
N ALA A 75 -4.86 -11.44 14.01
CA ALA A 75 -6.24 -10.96 13.98
C ALA A 75 -6.90 -10.98 15.38
N GLU A 76 -6.24 -11.61 16.34
CA GLU A 76 -6.68 -11.72 17.73
C GLU A 76 -5.61 -11.16 18.67
N ASN A 77 -6.04 -10.62 19.81
CA ASN A 77 -5.13 -10.11 20.82
C ASN A 77 -4.41 -11.29 21.50
N LEU A 78 -3.09 -11.14 21.72
CA LEU A 78 -2.29 -12.19 22.34
C LEU A 78 -2.79 -12.52 23.76
N ASN A 79 -2.91 -13.81 24.08
CA ASN A 79 -3.35 -14.33 25.39
C ASN A 79 -2.29 -15.25 26.03
N TYR A 80 -1.02 -14.90 25.86
CA TYR A 80 0.11 -15.62 26.45
C TYR A 80 0.41 -15.10 27.86
N GLU A 81 0.37 -15.97 28.87
CA GLU A 81 0.54 -15.56 30.26
C GLU A 81 2.02 -15.33 30.63
N VAL A 82 2.31 -14.10 31.04
CA VAL A 82 3.60 -13.68 31.63
C VAL A 82 3.37 -12.88 32.93
N GLY A 83 4.42 -12.70 33.74
CA GLY A 83 4.30 -12.17 35.11
C GLY A 83 3.62 -10.79 35.24
N ASP A 84 3.73 -9.92 34.23
CA ASP A 84 3.09 -8.59 34.19
C ASP A 84 2.00 -8.51 33.10
N SER A 85 1.18 -9.55 33.01
CA SER A 85 0.02 -9.63 32.12
C SER A 85 -1.25 -10.01 32.89
N TYR A 86 -2.38 -9.39 32.54
CA TYR A 86 -3.61 -9.42 33.32
C TYR A 86 -4.81 -9.67 32.41
N CYS A 87 -5.80 -10.41 32.92
CA CYS A 87 -7.14 -10.38 32.37
C CYS A 87 -7.86 -9.13 32.86
N TYR A 88 -8.71 -8.52 32.04
CA TYR A 88 -9.52 -7.40 32.50
C TYR A 88 -10.34 -7.81 33.74
N GLU A 89 -10.29 -7.02 34.82
CA GLU A 89 -10.88 -7.32 36.14
C GLU A 89 -10.44 -8.66 36.77
N ASP A 90 -9.24 -9.13 36.43
CA ASP A 90 -8.70 -10.42 36.88
C ASP A 90 -9.65 -11.61 36.60
N ASN A 91 -10.48 -11.49 35.56
CA ASN A 91 -11.45 -12.51 35.17
C ASN A 91 -10.99 -13.24 33.89
N ASN A 92 -10.73 -14.55 34.00
CA ASN A 92 -10.28 -15.37 32.87
C ASN A 92 -11.22 -15.35 31.66
N GLN A 93 -12.55 -15.18 31.85
CA GLN A 93 -13.48 -15.08 30.73
C GLN A 93 -13.24 -13.84 29.87
N ASN A 94 -12.72 -12.76 30.47
CA ASN A 94 -12.34 -11.56 29.73
C ASN A 94 -11.06 -11.81 28.93
N CYS A 95 -10.12 -12.60 29.43
CA CYS A 95 -8.97 -13.03 28.63
C CYS A 95 -9.38 -13.87 27.41
N ASP A 96 -10.34 -14.78 27.58
CA ASP A 96 -10.82 -15.62 26.48
C ASP A 96 -11.51 -14.80 25.38
N THR A 97 -12.15 -13.67 25.75
CA THR A 97 -12.82 -12.77 24.80
C THR A 97 -11.89 -11.74 24.19
N TYR A 98 -11.09 -11.05 25.01
CA TYR A 98 -10.37 -9.83 24.64
C TYR A 98 -8.85 -10.00 24.57
N GLY A 99 -8.32 -11.16 24.93
CA GLY A 99 -6.89 -11.35 25.18
C GLY A 99 -6.42 -10.73 26.49
N ARG A 100 -5.10 -10.68 26.69
CA ARG A 100 -4.49 -10.11 27.90
C ARG A 100 -4.06 -8.66 27.71
N LEU A 101 -4.03 -7.93 28.82
CA LEU A 101 -3.40 -6.63 28.93
C LEU A 101 -2.00 -6.81 29.53
N TYR A 102 -0.98 -6.27 28.88
CA TYR A 102 0.42 -6.44 29.26
C TYR A 102 1.01 -5.10 29.64
N LYS A 103 1.82 -5.04 30.70
CA LYS A 103 2.72 -3.89 30.86
C LYS A 103 3.79 -3.90 29.79
N TRP A 104 4.31 -2.73 29.43
CA TRP A 104 5.16 -2.59 28.25
C TRP A 104 6.43 -3.46 28.30
N ASN A 105 7.09 -3.57 29.46
CA ASN A 105 8.26 -4.44 29.63
C ASN A 105 7.94 -5.93 29.40
N ALA A 106 6.74 -6.37 29.78
CA ALA A 106 6.27 -7.71 29.49
C ALA A 106 5.93 -7.86 28.01
N ALA A 107 5.37 -6.81 27.39
CA ALA A 107 4.97 -6.82 25.99
C ALA A 107 6.13 -7.02 25.02
N LEU A 108 7.30 -6.42 25.29
CA LEU A 108 8.51 -6.54 24.46
C LEU A 108 8.93 -7.99 24.18
N ASN A 109 8.60 -8.92 25.08
CA ASN A 109 9.00 -10.32 24.99
C ASN A 109 7.81 -11.29 24.90
N ALA A 110 6.60 -10.75 24.74
CA ALA A 110 5.39 -11.56 24.79
C ALA A 110 5.13 -12.29 23.47
N CYS A 111 5.49 -11.72 22.32
CA CYS A 111 5.26 -12.35 21.01
C CYS A 111 6.08 -13.65 20.81
N PRO A 112 5.54 -14.67 20.12
CA PRO A 112 6.24 -15.93 19.88
C PRO A 112 7.34 -15.78 18.82
N ALA A 113 8.24 -16.77 18.70
CA ALA A 113 9.31 -16.73 17.71
C ALA A 113 8.77 -16.58 16.27
N GLY A 114 9.43 -15.75 15.45
CA GLY A 114 8.96 -15.35 14.12
C GLY A 114 7.88 -14.26 14.13
N TRP A 115 7.49 -13.80 15.32
CA TRP A 115 6.57 -12.70 15.52
C TRP A 115 7.16 -11.69 16.51
N HIS A 116 6.92 -10.42 16.29
CA HIS A 116 7.43 -9.36 17.15
C HIS A 116 6.32 -8.39 17.54
N LEU A 117 6.58 -7.63 18.61
CA LEU A 117 5.74 -6.50 18.99
C LEU A 117 6.01 -5.36 17.98
N PRO A 118 5.00 -4.87 17.24
CA PRO A 118 5.21 -3.97 16.12
C PRO A 118 5.88 -2.67 16.57
N THR A 119 6.79 -2.16 15.76
CA THR A 119 7.37 -0.82 15.92
C THR A 119 6.33 0.26 15.62
N ARG A 120 6.65 1.50 16.01
CA ARG A 120 5.81 2.66 15.70
C ARG A 120 5.63 2.80 14.19
N MET A 121 6.73 2.66 13.42
CA MET A 121 6.70 2.76 11.95
C MET A 121 5.80 1.69 11.33
N GLU A 122 5.85 0.45 11.82
CA GLU A 122 4.99 -0.62 11.29
C GLU A 122 3.51 -0.38 11.59
N ILE A 123 3.18 0.23 12.73
CA ILE A 123 1.81 0.67 13.03
C ILE A 123 1.41 1.85 12.13
N GLU A 124 2.32 2.79 11.87
CA GLU A 124 2.07 3.90 10.93
C GLU A 124 1.81 3.38 9.51
N THR A 125 2.56 2.37 9.06
CA THR A 125 2.31 1.66 7.80
C THR A 125 0.93 1.01 7.78
N LEU A 126 0.54 0.31 8.85
CA LEU A 126 -0.81 -0.26 8.96
C LEU A 126 -1.88 0.83 8.82
N ILE A 127 -1.75 1.94 9.56
CA ILE A 127 -2.69 3.07 9.51
C ILE A 127 -2.78 3.65 8.10
N GLY A 128 -1.64 3.86 7.42
CA GLY A 128 -1.61 4.36 6.05
C GLY A 128 -2.36 3.44 5.07
N ASN A 129 -2.13 2.13 5.19
CA ASN A 129 -2.72 1.13 4.31
C ASN A 129 -4.23 0.95 4.49
N VAL A 130 -4.79 1.32 5.64
CA VAL A 130 -6.24 1.21 5.91
C VAL A 130 -6.99 2.54 5.76
N GLY A 131 -6.41 3.52 5.06
CA GLY A 131 -7.08 4.80 4.74
C GLY A 131 -6.65 5.99 5.60
N GLY A 132 -5.54 5.86 6.35
CA GLY A 132 -4.94 6.94 7.12
C GLY A 132 -5.59 7.18 8.49
N MET A 133 -4.98 8.05 9.31
CA MET A 133 -5.35 8.22 10.72
C MET A 133 -6.83 8.53 10.91
N SER A 134 -7.42 9.37 10.06
CA SER A 134 -8.80 9.88 10.19
C SER A 134 -9.90 8.81 10.05
N THR A 135 -9.61 7.68 9.39
CA THR A 135 -10.59 6.61 9.16
C THR A 135 -10.12 5.24 9.65
N ALA A 136 -8.84 5.12 10.06
CA ALA A 136 -8.24 3.85 10.47
C ALA A 136 -8.99 3.16 11.62
N ALA A 137 -9.58 3.88 12.58
CA ALA A 137 -10.34 3.21 13.63
C ALA A 137 -11.63 2.60 13.07
N THR A 138 -12.33 3.28 12.17
CA THR A 138 -13.50 2.70 11.49
C THR A 138 -13.14 1.44 10.71
N MET A 139 -11.96 1.40 10.11
CA MET A 139 -11.50 0.26 9.30
C MET A 139 -10.90 -0.90 10.11
N LEU A 140 -10.39 -0.66 11.32
CA LEU A 140 -9.72 -1.69 12.14
C LEU A 140 -10.58 -2.22 13.30
N LYS A 141 -11.52 -1.42 13.81
CA LYS A 141 -12.42 -1.82 14.91
C LYS A 141 -13.32 -2.97 14.48
N PHE A 142 -13.42 -4.00 15.32
CA PHE A 142 -14.31 -5.13 15.07
C PHE A 142 -15.77 -4.69 14.90
N THR A 143 -16.54 -5.48 14.18
CA THR A 143 -17.94 -5.15 13.85
C THR A 143 -18.90 -5.24 15.02
N LYS A 144 -18.45 -5.75 16.18
CA LYS A 144 -19.25 -5.96 17.39
C LYS A 144 -18.43 -5.66 18.64
N GLY A 145 -19.14 -5.42 19.75
CA GLY A 145 -18.56 -5.30 21.09
C GLY A 145 -18.16 -3.89 21.51
N TRP A 146 -18.28 -2.90 20.62
CA TRP A 146 -18.10 -1.49 20.95
C TRP A 146 -19.41 -0.84 21.40
N ASP A 147 -19.35 -0.06 22.47
CA ASP A 147 -20.49 0.66 23.04
C ASP A 147 -20.91 1.84 22.16
N ASP A 148 -22.12 2.37 22.39
CA ASP A 148 -22.68 3.58 21.75
C ASP A 148 -22.69 3.58 20.22
N ASN A 149 -22.86 2.40 19.60
CA ASN A 149 -22.76 2.19 18.15
C ASN A 149 -21.37 2.48 17.57
N GLY A 150 -20.31 2.48 18.38
CA GLY A 150 -18.94 2.75 17.94
C GLY A 150 -18.24 1.59 17.24
N ASN A 151 -18.98 0.57 16.79
CA ASN A 151 -18.43 -0.58 16.06
C ASN A 151 -17.78 -0.10 14.75
N GLY A 152 -16.70 -0.77 14.33
CA GLY A 152 -16.09 -0.53 13.03
C GLY A 152 -16.71 -1.39 11.92
N LEU A 153 -16.16 -1.24 10.73
CA LEU A 153 -16.50 -2.02 9.55
C LEU A 153 -15.64 -3.28 9.43
N ASP A 154 -14.40 -3.22 9.92
CA ASP A 154 -13.40 -4.29 9.87
C ASP A 154 -13.27 -5.03 8.52
N PRO A 155 -13.23 -4.33 7.36
CA PRO A 155 -13.14 -5.02 6.07
C PRO A 155 -11.81 -5.78 5.92
N PHE A 156 -10.77 -5.35 6.65
CA PHE A 156 -9.44 -5.93 6.61
C PHE A 156 -9.26 -7.13 7.55
N GLY A 157 -10.23 -7.45 8.40
CA GLY A 157 -10.11 -8.54 9.38
C GLY A 157 -9.09 -8.27 10.49
N PHE A 158 -8.76 -7.03 10.78
CA PHE A 158 -7.91 -6.73 11.94
C PHE A 158 -8.66 -7.04 13.24
N SER A 159 -9.98 -6.89 13.30
CA SER A 159 -10.80 -7.28 14.45
C SER A 159 -10.32 -6.70 15.78
N ALA A 160 -10.09 -5.37 15.84
CA ALA A 160 -9.77 -4.71 17.11
C ALA A 160 -10.98 -4.71 18.05
N LEU A 161 -10.87 -5.50 19.12
CA LEU A 161 -11.85 -5.56 20.20
C LEU A 161 -11.56 -4.52 21.28
N PRO A 162 -12.59 -3.89 21.88
CA PRO A 162 -12.43 -2.86 22.90
C PRO A 162 -12.11 -3.49 24.27
N ALA A 163 -10.89 -3.98 24.41
CA ALA A 163 -10.37 -4.68 25.58
C ALA A 163 -10.14 -3.79 26.81
N GLY A 164 -10.30 -2.47 26.67
CA GLY A 164 -9.97 -1.52 27.72
C GLY A 164 -8.47 -1.40 27.98
N MET A 165 -8.14 -0.96 29.19
CA MET A 165 -6.75 -0.80 29.66
C MET A 165 -6.61 -1.08 31.15
N LEU A 166 -5.38 -1.32 31.57
CA LEU A 166 -4.95 -1.37 32.96
C LEU A 166 -4.20 -0.08 33.30
N GLY A 167 -4.67 0.67 34.30
CA GLY A 167 -4.06 1.89 34.79
C GLY A 167 -2.89 1.66 35.76
N TYR A 168 -2.20 2.74 36.14
CA TYR A 168 -0.97 2.72 36.95
C TYR A 168 -1.15 2.06 38.33
N GLU A 169 -2.32 2.25 38.97
CA GLU A 169 -2.63 1.66 40.27
C GLU A 169 -3.31 0.29 40.18
N GLY A 170 -3.32 -0.32 38.99
CA GLY A 170 -3.94 -1.62 38.76
C GLY A 170 -5.47 -1.59 38.62
N TYR A 171 -6.08 -0.41 38.46
CA TYR A 171 -7.49 -0.30 38.11
C TYR A 171 -7.71 -0.58 36.62
N PHE A 172 -8.85 -1.17 36.28
CA PHE A 172 -9.24 -1.44 34.90
C PHE A 172 -10.23 -0.37 34.43
N ASP A 173 -10.16 0.01 33.16
CA ASP A 173 -11.05 1.01 32.57
C ASP A 173 -11.28 0.78 31.07
N GLY A 174 -12.41 1.25 30.55
CA GLY A 174 -12.67 1.40 29.12
C GLY A 174 -12.99 0.13 28.34
N ILE A 175 -13.34 -1.00 28.99
CA ILE A 175 -13.91 -2.15 28.27
C ILE A 175 -15.18 -1.73 27.51
N GLY A 176 -15.36 -2.19 26.27
CA GLY A 176 -16.44 -1.73 25.39
C GLY A 176 -16.21 -0.36 24.75
N PHE A 177 -15.29 0.45 25.31
CA PHE A 177 -15.07 1.84 24.91
C PHE A 177 -13.74 2.06 24.17
N THR A 178 -12.66 1.36 24.52
CA THR A 178 -11.33 1.57 23.94
C THR A 178 -10.57 0.28 23.65
N ALA A 179 -9.78 0.31 22.58
CA ALA A 179 -8.79 -0.71 22.25
C ALA A 179 -7.40 -0.06 22.16
N GLY A 180 -6.48 -0.47 23.02
CA GLY A 180 -5.08 -0.03 23.00
C GLY A 180 -4.13 -1.18 22.62
N PHE A 181 -3.13 -0.89 21.80
CA PHE A 181 -2.12 -1.86 21.35
C PHE A 181 -0.71 -1.30 21.54
N TRP A 182 0.15 -2.01 22.25
CA TRP A 182 1.53 -1.59 22.46
C TRP A 182 2.34 -1.59 21.15
N SER A 183 3.25 -0.62 21.05
CA SER A 183 4.40 -0.66 20.15
C SER A 183 5.66 -1.07 20.90
N SER A 184 6.64 -1.67 20.22
CA SER A 184 8.00 -1.88 20.74
C SER A 184 8.84 -0.59 20.79
N THR A 185 8.39 0.49 20.18
CA THR A 185 9.12 1.77 20.15
C THR A 185 8.96 2.54 21.46
N GLU A 186 10.08 2.89 22.07
CA GLU A 186 10.14 3.73 23.27
C GLU A 186 9.52 5.11 23.03
N GLY A 187 8.95 5.71 24.07
CA GLY A 187 8.46 7.10 24.04
C GLY A 187 9.59 8.10 24.31
N ASP A 188 9.20 9.36 24.45
CA ASP A 188 10.13 10.51 24.56
C ASP A 188 10.99 10.48 25.84
N ASN A 189 10.67 9.60 26.78
CA ASN A 189 11.49 9.35 27.95
C ASN A 189 11.43 7.88 28.40
N ASP A 190 12.30 7.56 29.35
CA ASP A 190 12.50 6.22 29.91
C ASP A 190 11.27 5.64 30.64
N THR A 191 10.25 6.45 30.92
CA THR A 191 9.00 6.01 31.55
C THR A 191 7.84 5.82 30.57
N LEU A 192 7.98 6.24 29.31
CA LEU A 192 6.93 6.22 28.30
C LEU A 192 7.22 5.24 27.17
N ALA A 193 6.16 4.74 26.54
CA ALA A 193 6.21 3.91 25.34
C ALA A 193 5.06 4.28 24.39
N ASN A 194 5.28 4.03 23.08
CA ASN A 194 4.27 4.28 22.05
C ASN A 194 3.19 3.19 22.08
N TYR A 195 1.94 3.58 21.81
CA TYR A 195 0.82 2.67 21.63
C TYR A 195 -0.20 3.22 20.66
N LEU A 196 -0.83 2.33 19.90
CA LEU A 196 -2.02 2.62 19.11
C LEU A 196 -3.24 2.64 20.02
N ILE A 197 -4.13 3.61 19.86
CA ILE A 197 -5.42 3.64 20.55
C ILE A 197 -6.56 3.97 19.60
N MET A 198 -7.65 3.23 19.78
CA MET A 198 -8.94 3.46 19.14
C MET A 198 -10.01 3.59 20.22
N ARG A 199 -11.00 4.45 19.98
CA ARG A 199 -12.13 4.69 20.88
C ARG A 199 -13.46 4.54 20.14
N ASN A 200 -14.53 4.29 20.88
CA ASN A 200 -15.86 4.11 20.29
C ASN A 200 -16.40 5.42 19.69
N ASP A 201 -15.99 6.58 20.23
CA ASP A 201 -16.48 7.93 19.93
C ASP A 201 -15.69 8.63 18.81
N TYR A 202 -14.67 7.98 18.26
CA TYR A 202 -13.84 8.50 17.17
C TYR A 202 -13.69 7.50 16.03
N GLU A 203 -13.59 8.03 14.81
CA GLU A 203 -13.23 7.30 13.58
C GLU A 203 -11.71 7.22 13.38
N GLU A 204 -10.97 8.01 14.17
CA GLU A 204 -9.52 8.14 14.11
C GLU A 204 -8.80 7.10 14.98
N ALA A 205 -7.74 6.48 14.45
CA ALA A 205 -6.78 5.70 15.24
C ALA A 205 -5.55 6.56 15.54
N ARG A 206 -5.16 6.63 16.82
CA ARG A 206 -4.07 7.51 17.27
C ARG A 206 -2.87 6.75 17.76
N LEU A 207 -1.69 7.24 17.42
CA LEU A 207 -0.43 6.85 18.07
C LEU A 207 -0.12 7.84 19.20
N ASN A 208 -0.17 7.33 20.42
CA ASN A 208 0.08 8.10 21.63
C ASN A 208 1.25 7.52 22.41
N GLN A 209 1.70 8.26 23.42
CA GLN A 209 2.69 7.80 24.38
C GLN A 209 2.06 7.68 25.78
N GLY A 210 2.34 6.57 26.44
CA GLY A 210 1.73 6.21 27.72
C GLY A 210 2.76 5.63 28.66
N SER A 211 2.47 5.66 29.97
CA SER A 211 3.37 5.08 30.96
C SER A 211 3.59 3.60 30.65
N ARG A 212 4.85 3.15 30.67
CA ARG A 212 5.24 1.73 30.52
C ARG A 212 4.59 0.81 31.58
N ASN A 213 4.03 1.39 32.65
CA ASN A 213 3.33 0.70 33.73
C ASN A 213 1.82 0.50 33.47
N TYR A 214 1.24 1.13 32.44
CA TYR A 214 -0.10 0.80 31.99
C TYR A 214 -0.12 -0.55 31.29
N GLY A 215 -1.30 -1.16 31.17
CA GLY A 215 -1.50 -2.37 30.40
C GLY A 215 -2.39 -2.14 29.20
N TYR A 216 -1.89 -2.50 28.02
CA TYR A 216 -2.62 -2.52 26.76
C TYR A 216 -2.51 -3.90 26.12
N SER A 217 -3.36 -4.16 25.12
CA SER A 217 -3.32 -5.41 24.36
C SER A 217 -2.06 -5.49 23.51
N ILE A 218 -1.74 -6.68 23.03
CA ILE A 218 -0.67 -6.92 22.07
C ILE A 218 -1.27 -7.58 20.84
N ARG A 219 -0.83 -7.11 19.68
CA ARG A 219 -1.10 -7.74 18.40
C ARG A 219 0.21 -7.90 17.67
N CYS A 220 0.71 -9.13 17.65
CA CYS A 220 2.03 -9.39 17.10
C CYS A 220 2.01 -9.30 15.57
N LEU A 221 3.13 -8.86 15.01
CA LEU A 221 3.39 -8.77 13.58
C LEU A 221 4.41 -9.84 13.19
N TYR A 222 4.19 -10.53 12.07
CA TYR A 222 5.11 -11.56 11.58
C TYR A 222 6.37 -10.93 10.97
N GLY A 223 7.53 -11.54 11.23
CA GLY A 223 8.84 -11.06 10.77
C GLY A 223 9.77 -10.73 11.94
N GLU A 224 10.98 -10.30 11.62
CA GLU A 224 11.99 -9.85 12.60
C GLU A 224 11.95 -8.31 12.69
N SER A 225 12.04 -7.75 13.89
CA SER A 225 12.11 -6.30 14.07
C SER A 225 13.51 -5.79 13.69
N ASP A 226 13.59 -4.72 12.89
CA ASP A 226 14.84 -4.11 12.37
C ASP A 226 15.70 -3.41 13.45
N GLN A 227 16.04 -4.12 14.51
CA GLN A 227 16.89 -3.66 15.61
C GLN A 227 17.89 -4.77 16.02
N SER A 228 18.73 -5.24 15.10
CA SER A 228 20.11 -5.60 15.46
C SER A 228 21.04 -5.71 14.24
N SER A 229 21.90 -4.70 14.07
CA SER A 229 23.12 -4.87 13.28
C SER A 229 24.15 -5.67 14.08
N SER A 230 24.45 -6.92 13.69
CA SER A 230 25.83 -7.46 13.73
C SER A 230 26.01 -8.81 13.02
N SER A 231 26.87 -8.77 11.99
CA SER A 231 27.76 -9.80 11.44
C SER A 231 27.22 -11.10 10.80
N LEU A 232 27.36 -11.11 9.46
CA LEU A 232 27.93 -12.13 8.56
C LEU A 232 27.33 -13.56 8.49
N GLY A 233 26.46 -13.71 7.48
CA GLY A 233 26.56 -14.72 6.40
C GLY A 233 25.69 -15.98 6.51
N PRO A 234 25.56 -16.80 5.44
CA PRO A 234 25.50 -16.50 4.01
C PRO A 234 24.09 -16.70 3.43
N GLU A 235 23.92 -16.24 2.20
CA GLU A 235 22.73 -16.30 1.32
C GLU A 235 21.82 -17.54 1.47
N SER A 236 20.52 -17.27 1.51
CA SER A 236 19.47 -18.16 1.03
C SER A 236 18.61 -17.36 0.06
N SER A 237 18.75 -17.64 -1.23
CA SER A 237 18.00 -16.98 -2.29
C SER A 237 16.51 -17.33 -2.21
N SER A 238 15.70 -16.43 -1.67
CA SER A 238 14.30 -16.31 -2.05
C SER A 238 14.20 -15.08 -2.93
N SER A 239 13.96 -15.30 -4.22
CA SER A 239 13.71 -14.24 -5.20
C SER A 239 12.58 -13.33 -4.70
N GLN A 240 12.92 -12.15 -4.16
CA GLN A 240 11.96 -11.06 -4.08
C GLN A 240 11.56 -10.72 -5.53
N ARG A 241 10.28 -10.86 -5.84
CA ARG A 241 9.74 -10.49 -7.16
C ARG A 241 9.91 -8.97 -7.29
N SER A 242 10.56 -8.54 -8.37
CA SER A 242 10.67 -7.12 -8.72
C SER A 242 9.56 -6.78 -9.70
N TYR A 243 8.68 -5.86 -9.33
CA TYR A 243 7.76 -5.23 -10.26
C TYR A 243 8.47 -4.08 -10.99
N GLY A 244 8.11 -3.84 -12.24
CA GLY A 244 8.38 -2.57 -12.91
C GLY A 244 7.23 -1.59 -12.64
N GLU A 245 7.35 -0.38 -13.16
CA GLU A 245 6.34 0.68 -13.00
C GLU A 245 6.07 1.36 -14.35
N PHE A 246 4.82 1.76 -14.57
CA PHE A 246 4.38 2.51 -15.74
C PHE A 246 3.46 3.66 -15.31
N PHE A 247 3.87 4.89 -15.60
CA PHE A 247 3.06 6.07 -15.36
C PHE A 247 2.12 6.34 -16.53
N ASP A 248 0.82 6.34 -16.29
CA ASP A 248 -0.22 6.74 -17.24
C ASP A 248 -0.54 8.22 -17.04
N ASP A 249 -0.08 9.07 -17.96
CA ASP A 249 -0.27 10.51 -17.89
C ASP A 249 -1.74 10.95 -18.01
N ARG A 250 -2.61 10.06 -18.52
CA ARG A 250 -4.02 10.36 -18.74
C ARG A 250 -4.83 10.32 -17.46
N ASP A 251 -4.43 9.56 -16.45
CA ASP A 251 -5.04 9.53 -15.11
C ASP A 251 -4.08 9.90 -13.96
N GLY A 252 -2.80 10.13 -14.25
CA GLY A 252 -1.80 10.50 -13.24
C GLY A 252 -1.44 9.35 -12.30
N ARG A 253 -1.68 8.10 -12.69
CA ARG A 253 -1.40 6.92 -11.87
C ARG A 253 -0.18 6.16 -12.38
N THR A 254 0.61 5.66 -11.43
CA THR A 254 1.65 4.67 -11.71
C THR A 254 1.08 3.28 -11.47
N TYR A 255 1.08 2.45 -12.52
CA TYR A 255 0.69 1.06 -12.50
C TYR A 255 1.92 0.17 -12.39
N LYS A 256 1.89 -0.82 -11.50
CA LYS A 256 2.89 -1.88 -11.45
C LYS A 256 2.84 -2.69 -12.74
N THR A 257 4.00 -3.15 -13.18
CA THR A 257 4.17 -4.00 -14.37
C THR A 257 5.01 -5.22 -14.05
N VAL A 258 4.82 -6.29 -14.81
CA VAL A 258 5.52 -7.56 -14.61
C VAL A 258 5.86 -8.20 -15.95
N GLU A 259 7.07 -8.73 -16.07
CA GLU A 259 7.46 -9.53 -17.22
C GLU A 259 7.12 -11.01 -16.97
N ILE A 260 6.25 -11.56 -17.82
CA ILE A 260 5.84 -12.97 -17.78
C ILE A 260 6.24 -13.61 -19.11
N GLY A 261 7.32 -14.39 -19.08
CA GLY A 261 7.90 -14.96 -20.30
C GLY A 261 8.54 -13.86 -21.15
N SER A 262 7.94 -13.56 -22.30
CA SER A 262 8.39 -12.50 -23.21
C SER A 262 7.40 -11.34 -23.30
N GLN A 263 6.39 -11.30 -22.42
CA GLN A 263 5.32 -10.30 -22.42
C GLN A 263 5.43 -9.45 -21.16
N THR A 264 5.35 -8.13 -21.32
CA THR A 264 5.26 -7.19 -20.20
C THR A 264 3.81 -6.80 -19.99
N TRP A 265 3.26 -7.18 -18.84
CA TRP A 265 1.87 -6.95 -18.46
C TRP A 265 1.78 -5.86 -17.41
N MET A 266 0.69 -5.09 -17.40
CA MET A 266 0.27 -4.42 -16.17
C MET A 266 -0.03 -5.50 -15.12
N ALA A 267 0.51 -5.32 -13.91
CA ALA A 267 0.23 -6.13 -12.72
C ALA A 267 -1.00 -5.62 -11.95
N GLU A 268 -1.49 -4.42 -12.28
CA GLU A 268 -2.72 -3.83 -11.73
C GLU A 268 -3.79 -3.65 -12.81
N ASN A 269 -5.06 -3.66 -12.41
CA ASN A 269 -6.18 -3.37 -13.30
C ASN A 269 -6.22 -1.86 -13.61
N LEU A 270 -6.50 -1.52 -14.87
CA LEU A 270 -6.57 -0.13 -15.31
C LEU A 270 -7.68 0.65 -14.58
N ARG A 271 -7.40 1.91 -14.23
CA ARG A 271 -8.29 2.85 -13.53
C ARG A 271 -8.59 4.11 -14.32
N PHE A 272 -8.10 4.20 -15.56
CA PHE A 272 -8.33 5.35 -16.44
C PHE A 272 -9.83 5.62 -16.63
N GLU A 273 -10.31 6.76 -16.15
CA GLU A 273 -11.71 7.15 -16.25
C GLU A 273 -12.05 7.63 -17.66
N MET A 274 -13.09 7.05 -18.24
CA MET A 274 -13.66 7.46 -19.51
C MET A 274 -15.16 7.12 -19.60
N ASP A 275 -15.83 7.65 -20.62
CA ASP A 275 -17.19 7.25 -20.95
C ASP A 275 -17.28 5.72 -21.09
N ASP A 276 -18.37 5.15 -20.58
CA ASP A 276 -18.61 3.70 -20.51
C ASP A 276 -17.57 2.90 -19.69
N SER A 277 -16.97 3.54 -18.68
CA SER A 277 -16.20 2.89 -17.61
C SER A 277 -16.82 3.15 -16.23
N TYR A 278 -16.91 2.12 -15.40
CA TYR A 278 -17.67 2.12 -14.15
C TYR A 278 -16.82 1.58 -12.99
N CYS A 279 -17.05 2.10 -11.79
CA CYS A 279 -16.64 1.40 -10.58
C CYS A 279 -17.64 0.28 -10.27
N TYR A 280 -17.19 -0.80 -9.63
CA TYR A 280 -18.13 -1.79 -9.12
C TYR A 280 -19.11 -1.12 -8.14
N ASN A 281 -20.41 -1.44 -8.26
CA ASN A 281 -21.51 -0.77 -7.52
C ASN A 281 -21.59 0.76 -7.69
N ASP A 282 -20.94 1.34 -8.70
CA ASP A 282 -20.83 2.80 -8.88
C ASP A 282 -20.19 3.51 -7.66
N GLU A 283 -19.34 2.81 -6.91
CA GLU A 283 -18.67 3.29 -5.70
C GLU A 283 -17.15 3.46 -5.94
N GLU A 284 -16.64 4.67 -5.73
CA GLU A 284 -15.23 5.02 -6.03
C GLU A 284 -14.20 4.13 -5.32
N LEU A 285 -14.52 3.63 -4.12
CA LEU A 285 -13.63 2.72 -3.38
C LEU A 285 -13.36 1.42 -4.16
N TYR A 286 -14.35 0.88 -4.90
CA TYR A 286 -14.12 -0.31 -5.72
C TYR A 286 -13.24 -0.04 -6.94
N CYS A 287 -13.21 1.20 -7.46
CA CYS A 287 -12.21 1.60 -8.45
C CYS A 287 -10.80 1.62 -7.83
N ILE A 288 -10.70 2.01 -6.55
CA ILE A 288 -9.45 1.99 -5.79
C ILE A 288 -9.01 0.57 -5.44
N ASP A 289 -9.92 -0.38 -5.29
CA ASP A 289 -9.57 -1.76 -4.98
C ASP A 289 -9.30 -2.56 -6.25
N TYR A 290 -10.24 -2.54 -7.21
CA TYR A 290 -10.27 -3.48 -8.33
C TYR A 290 -10.00 -2.88 -9.71
N GLY A 291 -9.81 -1.57 -9.80
CA GLY A 291 -9.80 -0.89 -11.08
C GLY A 291 -11.20 -0.70 -11.67
N ARG A 292 -11.27 -0.17 -12.89
CA ARG A 292 -12.53 0.13 -13.57
C ARG A 292 -13.02 -1.04 -14.41
N LEU A 293 -14.33 -1.12 -14.55
CA LEU A 293 -15.05 -2.03 -15.44
C LEU A 293 -15.45 -1.28 -16.71
N TYR A 294 -14.87 -1.66 -17.84
CA TYR A 294 -15.04 -1.01 -19.13
C TYR A 294 -15.99 -1.79 -20.00
N VAL A 295 -16.94 -1.12 -20.65
CA VAL A 295 -17.65 -1.71 -21.79
C VAL A 295 -16.64 -2.02 -22.89
N TRP A 296 -16.82 -3.08 -23.68
CA TRP A 296 -15.81 -3.54 -24.65
C TRP A 296 -15.36 -2.43 -25.61
N THR A 297 -16.27 -1.56 -26.05
CA THR A 297 -15.94 -0.41 -26.92
C THR A 297 -15.05 0.63 -26.24
N ALA A 298 -15.22 0.85 -24.93
CA ALA A 298 -14.33 1.69 -24.14
C ALA A 298 -12.98 0.98 -23.93
N ALA A 299 -13.00 -0.32 -23.61
CA ALA A 299 -11.80 -1.13 -23.41
C ALA A 299 -10.84 -1.09 -24.61
N GLN A 300 -11.36 -1.07 -25.85
CA GLN A 300 -10.56 -0.95 -27.08
C GLN A 300 -9.67 0.30 -27.13
N ASN A 301 -10.05 1.36 -26.39
CA ASN A 301 -9.37 2.65 -26.37
C ASN A 301 -8.84 3.01 -24.98
N ALA A 302 -8.98 2.10 -24.01
CA ALA A 302 -8.63 2.37 -22.62
C ALA A 302 -7.12 2.29 -22.39
N CYS A 303 -6.41 1.38 -23.06
CA CYS A 303 -4.96 1.23 -22.88
C CYS A 303 -4.15 2.46 -23.37
N PRO A 304 -3.09 2.85 -22.65
CA PRO A 304 -2.26 4.01 -22.99
C PRO A 304 -1.39 3.79 -24.21
N GLU A 305 -0.78 4.85 -24.74
CA GLU A 305 0.15 4.72 -25.88
C GLU A 305 1.33 3.80 -25.52
N GLY A 306 1.69 2.90 -26.44
CA GLY A 306 2.71 1.88 -26.22
C GLY A 306 2.19 0.65 -25.45
N TRP A 307 0.90 0.64 -25.11
CA TRP A 307 0.20 -0.50 -24.53
C TRP A 307 -1.08 -0.78 -25.32
N HIS A 308 -1.52 -2.03 -25.34
CA HIS A 308 -2.75 -2.41 -26.01
C HIS A 308 -3.58 -3.38 -25.18
N LEU A 309 -4.86 -3.47 -25.54
CA LEU A 309 -5.77 -4.46 -25.00
C LEU A 309 -5.37 -5.84 -25.59
N PRO A 310 -5.11 -6.86 -24.77
CA PRO A 310 -4.53 -8.13 -25.20
C PRO A 310 -5.43 -8.90 -26.18
N SER A 311 -4.83 -9.55 -27.15
CA SER A 311 -5.49 -10.53 -28.02
C SER A 311 -5.73 -11.87 -27.31
N PRO A 312 -6.63 -12.72 -27.83
CA PRO A 312 -6.78 -14.08 -27.29
C PRO A 312 -5.46 -14.87 -27.37
N GLU A 313 -4.67 -14.68 -28.42
CA GLU A 313 -3.37 -15.32 -28.61
C GLU A 313 -2.33 -14.89 -27.56
N GLU A 314 -2.40 -13.65 -27.09
CA GLU A 314 -1.52 -13.15 -26.03
C GLU A 314 -1.92 -13.71 -24.66
N PHE A 315 -3.22 -13.88 -24.39
CA PHE A 315 -3.67 -14.62 -23.21
C PHE A 315 -3.29 -16.10 -23.29
N ASP A 316 -3.36 -16.73 -24.46
CA ASP A 316 -2.89 -18.11 -24.64
C ASP A 316 -1.38 -18.22 -24.32
N THR A 317 -0.60 -17.23 -24.75
CA THR A 317 0.84 -17.15 -24.45
C THR A 317 1.11 -16.99 -22.96
N LEU A 318 0.35 -16.13 -22.28
CA LEU A 318 0.40 -15.97 -20.82
C LEU A 318 0.13 -17.30 -20.10
N LEU A 319 -1.00 -17.95 -20.43
CA LEU A 319 -1.40 -19.21 -19.81
C LEU A 319 -0.40 -20.34 -20.07
N ALA A 320 0.15 -20.41 -21.28
CA ALA A 320 1.18 -21.39 -21.64
C ALA A 320 2.51 -21.15 -20.91
N THR A 321 2.88 -19.89 -20.70
CA THR A 321 4.12 -19.48 -20.01
C THR A 321 4.04 -19.80 -18.52
N VAL A 322 2.92 -19.45 -17.88
CA VAL A 322 2.67 -19.75 -16.47
C VAL A 322 2.58 -21.27 -16.26
N GLY A 323 1.87 -21.98 -17.14
CA GLY A 323 1.69 -23.42 -17.07
C GLY A 323 0.97 -23.88 -15.80
N GLY A 324 0.87 -25.21 -15.61
CA GLY A 324 0.35 -25.80 -14.37
C GLY A 324 -1.04 -25.29 -13.96
N ASP A 325 -1.17 -24.93 -12.68
CA ASP A 325 -2.35 -24.31 -12.08
C ASP A 325 -2.32 -22.79 -12.32
N ALA A 326 -2.60 -22.39 -13.55
CA ALA A 326 -2.46 -21.00 -13.99
C ALA A 326 -3.36 -20.03 -13.20
N GLY A 327 -4.54 -20.46 -12.75
CA GLY A 327 -5.40 -19.59 -11.93
C GLY A 327 -4.78 -19.30 -10.57
N SER A 328 -4.12 -20.26 -9.93
CA SER A 328 -3.40 -20.00 -8.68
C SER A 328 -2.19 -19.07 -8.85
N ALA A 329 -1.47 -19.19 -9.96
CA ALA A 329 -0.29 -18.38 -10.24
C ALA A 329 -0.60 -16.94 -10.71
N LEU A 330 -1.77 -16.72 -11.35
CA LEU A 330 -2.18 -15.41 -11.86
C LEU A 330 -2.94 -14.55 -10.84
N ARG A 331 -3.56 -15.17 -9.83
CA ARG A 331 -4.36 -14.47 -8.81
C ARG A 331 -3.48 -13.71 -7.83
N MET A 332 -3.97 -12.53 -7.42
CA MET A 332 -3.44 -11.85 -6.25
C MET A 332 -3.63 -12.74 -5.01
N GLU A 333 -2.69 -12.68 -4.06
CA GLU A 333 -2.73 -13.48 -2.82
C GLU A 333 -3.91 -13.11 -1.90
N TYR A 334 -4.68 -12.06 -2.21
CA TYR A 334 -5.83 -11.57 -1.45
C TYR A 334 -7.02 -11.18 -2.34
N GLY A 335 -8.19 -10.99 -1.72
CA GLY A 335 -9.43 -10.51 -2.35
C GLY A 335 -10.38 -11.59 -2.87
N TRP A 336 -9.99 -12.88 -2.88
CA TRP A 336 -10.79 -13.97 -3.45
C TRP A 336 -11.61 -14.73 -2.39
N ASN A 337 -12.89 -15.04 -2.68
CA ASN A 337 -13.88 -15.67 -1.78
C ASN A 337 -13.58 -17.14 -1.42
N PHE A 338 -12.72 -17.83 -2.19
CA PHE A 338 -12.31 -19.22 -1.94
C PHE A 338 -10.87 -19.45 -2.41
N ALA A 339 -10.04 -20.09 -1.58
CA ALA A 339 -8.62 -20.28 -1.84
C ALA A 339 -8.28 -21.75 -2.14
N ASN A 340 -8.32 -22.14 -3.42
CA ASN A 340 -7.30 -23.09 -3.90
C ASN A 340 -5.92 -22.42 -3.75
N PRO A 341 -4.82 -23.16 -3.49
CA PRO A 341 -3.55 -22.59 -3.06
C PRO A 341 -3.12 -21.44 -3.96
N ILE A 342 -3.17 -20.22 -3.42
CA ILE A 342 -2.85 -18.98 -4.15
C ILE A 342 -1.37 -18.69 -3.89
N ASP A 343 -0.58 -18.48 -4.95
CA ASP A 343 0.84 -18.14 -4.79
C ASP A 343 1.28 -16.88 -5.54
N ASN A 344 0.43 -16.35 -6.45
CA ASN A 344 0.73 -15.22 -7.33
C ASN A 344 2.12 -15.33 -7.99
N SER A 345 2.57 -16.56 -8.25
CA SER A 345 3.95 -16.84 -8.68
C SER A 345 4.32 -16.19 -10.01
N SER A 346 3.32 -15.82 -10.82
CA SER A 346 3.51 -15.06 -12.07
C SER A 346 3.70 -13.56 -11.85
N GLY A 347 3.28 -13.01 -10.71
CA GLY A 347 3.18 -11.56 -10.46
C GLY A 347 2.05 -10.87 -11.22
N PHE A 348 1.24 -11.58 -12.01
CA PHE A 348 0.10 -10.98 -12.70
C PHE A 348 -0.91 -10.33 -11.73
N SER A 349 -1.02 -10.80 -10.49
CA SER A 349 -1.75 -10.11 -9.43
C SER A 349 -3.21 -9.76 -9.78
N ALA A 350 -3.96 -10.71 -10.36
CA ALA A 350 -5.36 -10.50 -10.68
C ALA A 350 -6.23 -10.36 -9.43
N LEU A 351 -7.01 -9.28 -9.37
CA LEU A 351 -8.03 -9.05 -8.35
C LEU A 351 -9.43 -9.42 -8.87
N PRO A 352 -10.31 -10.00 -8.03
CA PRO A 352 -11.63 -10.49 -8.43
C PRO A 352 -12.70 -9.40 -8.43
N GLY A 353 -12.50 -8.37 -9.27
CA GLY A 353 -13.41 -7.24 -9.38
C GLY A 353 -14.79 -7.54 -9.96
N GLY A 354 -15.09 -8.80 -10.29
CA GLY A 354 -16.36 -9.18 -10.90
C GLY A 354 -16.58 -8.51 -12.26
N PHE A 355 -17.85 -8.35 -12.63
CA PHE A 355 -18.24 -7.63 -13.84
C PHE A 355 -19.54 -6.85 -13.63
N ARG A 356 -19.82 -5.96 -14.58
CA ARG A 356 -21.07 -5.21 -14.70
C ARG A 356 -21.86 -5.74 -15.89
N GLY A 357 -23.06 -6.24 -15.70
CA GLY A 357 -23.95 -6.65 -16.78
C GLY A 357 -24.42 -5.46 -17.62
N ASN A 358 -24.83 -5.73 -18.87
CA ASN A 358 -25.46 -4.75 -19.76
C ASN A 358 -26.76 -4.12 -19.21
N ASP A 359 -27.37 -4.75 -18.19
CA ASP A 359 -28.52 -4.26 -17.44
C ASP A 359 -28.15 -3.28 -16.30
N GLY A 360 -26.85 -3.10 -16.06
CA GLY A 360 -26.29 -2.27 -15.01
C GLY A 360 -26.11 -2.96 -13.66
N ASN A 361 -26.44 -4.25 -13.54
CA ASN A 361 -26.23 -5.00 -12.31
C ASN A 361 -24.78 -5.47 -12.21
N TYR A 362 -24.27 -5.55 -10.98
CA TYR A 362 -22.91 -6.02 -10.70
C TYR A 362 -22.95 -7.44 -10.15
N SER A 363 -21.95 -8.27 -10.47
CA SER A 363 -21.91 -9.67 -10.04
C SER A 363 -20.49 -10.22 -10.00
N ASP A 364 -20.34 -11.36 -9.31
CA ASP A 364 -19.13 -12.17 -9.23
C ASP A 364 -17.91 -11.52 -8.53
N GLU A 365 -18.06 -10.38 -7.86
CA GLU A 365 -17.02 -9.80 -6.99
C GLU A 365 -16.55 -10.81 -5.93
N GLY A 366 -15.24 -10.81 -5.69
CA GLY A 366 -14.56 -11.80 -4.85
C GLY A 366 -14.44 -13.19 -5.47
N SER A 367 -15.26 -13.58 -6.45
CA SER A 367 -15.25 -14.94 -7.02
C SER A 367 -14.56 -15.06 -8.37
N LYS A 368 -14.61 -14.01 -9.20
CA LYS A 368 -14.07 -14.02 -10.57
C LYS A 368 -13.42 -12.70 -10.95
N ALA A 369 -12.36 -12.78 -11.75
CA ALA A 369 -11.79 -11.66 -12.47
C ALA A 369 -12.02 -11.86 -13.97
N PHE A 370 -12.48 -10.80 -14.65
CA PHE A 370 -12.75 -10.80 -16.08
C PHE A 370 -11.89 -9.74 -16.76
N PHE A 371 -11.04 -10.17 -17.69
CA PHE A 371 -10.18 -9.28 -18.45
C PHE A 371 -10.59 -9.28 -19.91
N TRP A 372 -10.95 -8.11 -20.44
CA TRP A 372 -11.30 -7.99 -21.85
C TRP A 372 -10.13 -8.34 -22.76
N SER A 373 -10.44 -9.03 -23.87
CA SER A 373 -9.57 -9.12 -25.03
C SER A 373 -9.97 -8.11 -26.11
N ASN A 374 -9.02 -7.76 -26.99
CA ASN A 374 -9.27 -6.92 -28.16
C ASN A 374 -10.19 -7.56 -29.22
N SER A 375 -10.55 -8.83 -29.06
CA SER A 375 -11.31 -9.58 -30.05
C SER A 375 -12.72 -9.91 -29.56
N LYS A 376 -13.64 -10.06 -30.52
CA LYS A 376 -15.01 -10.54 -30.28
C LYS A 376 -15.44 -11.56 -31.33
N VAL A 377 -16.47 -12.34 -31.05
CA VAL A 377 -17.00 -13.34 -31.99
C VAL A 377 -17.51 -12.65 -33.25
N SER A 378 -17.08 -13.14 -34.42
CA SER A 378 -17.47 -12.55 -35.71
C SER A 378 -18.99 -12.55 -35.88
N ASN A 379 -19.57 -11.39 -36.21
CA ASN A 379 -21.02 -11.17 -36.35
C ASN A 379 -21.84 -11.42 -35.06
N GLY A 380 -21.20 -11.49 -33.90
CA GLY A 380 -21.86 -11.60 -32.59
C GLY A 380 -21.70 -10.34 -31.73
N THR A 381 -22.41 -10.32 -30.60
CA THR A 381 -22.20 -9.32 -29.53
C THR A 381 -21.20 -9.81 -28.49
N SER A 382 -20.76 -11.07 -28.51
CA SER A 382 -19.92 -11.60 -27.43
C SER A 382 -18.43 -11.30 -27.63
N GLY A 383 -17.79 -10.69 -26.64
CA GLY A 383 -16.33 -10.47 -26.58
C GLY A 383 -15.57 -11.67 -26.02
N TYR A 384 -14.27 -11.73 -26.27
CA TYR A 384 -13.38 -12.69 -25.61
C TYR A 384 -12.86 -12.12 -24.29
N ASN A 385 -12.78 -12.96 -23.25
CA ASN A 385 -12.24 -12.58 -21.94
C ASN A 385 -11.30 -13.66 -21.42
N LEU A 386 -10.21 -13.26 -20.76
CA LEU A 386 -9.57 -14.14 -19.78
C LEU A 386 -10.43 -14.12 -18.51
N VAL A 387 -10.91 -15.28 -18.09
CA VAL A 387 -11.66 -15.47 -16.86
C VAL A 387 -10.80 -16.26 -15.89
N ILE A 388 -10.57 -15.68 -14.72
CA ILE A 388 -9.87 -16.30 -13.60
C ILE A 388 -10.87 -16.46 -12.47
N THR A 389 -10.93 -17.64 -11.86
CA THR A 389 -11.93 -17.98 -10.85
C THR A 389 -11.29 -18.39 -9.52
N ASP A 390 -12.03 -18.21 -8.43
CA ASP A 390 -11.66 -18.57 -7.06
C ASP A 390 -11.30 -20.07 -6.88
N ASN A 391 -11.87 -20.95 -7.69
CA ASN A 391 -11.52 -22.37 -7.72
C ASN A 391 -10.19 -22.67 -8.46
N GLY A 392 -9.45 -21.66 -8.92
CA GLY A 392 -8.14 -21.84 -9.56
C GLY A 392 -8.17 -22.08 -11.07
N ASP A 393 -9.34 -22.02 -11.73
CA ASP A 393 -9.39 -22.08 -13.18
C ASP A 393 -8.98 -20.72 -13.80
N ALA A 394 -8.14 -20.77 -14.84
CA ALA A 394 -7.85 -19.61 -15.70
C ALA A 394 -7.98 -20.01 -17.17
N LEU A 395 -8.90 -19.38 -17.90
CA LEU A 395 -9.22 -19.75 -19.26
C LEU A 395 -9.86 -18.63 -20.06
N ILE A 396 -9.69 -18.71 -21.38
CA ILE A 396 -10.29 -17.77 -22.31
C ILE A 396 -11.72 -18.21 -22.65
N ARG A 397 -12.67 -17.28 -22.52
CA ARG A 397 -14.10 -17.44 -22.83
C ARG A 397 -14.51 -16.45 -23.90
N ASN A 398 -15.66 -16.69 -24.54
CA ASN A 398 -16.17 -15.83 -25.64
C ASN A 398 -17.68 -15.64 -25.62
N ASN A 399 -18.29 -15.72 -24.44
CA ASN A 399 -19.74 -15.73 -24.23
C ASN A 399 -20.26 -14.51 -23.44
N TYR A 400 -19.44 -13.50 -23.18
CA TYR A 400 -19.81 -12.28 -22.45
C TYR A 400 -20.23 -11.18 -23.42
N ASP A 401 -21.31 -10.47 -23.12
CA ASP A 401 -21.82 -9.44 -24.01
C ASP A 401 -20.82 -8.28 -24.06
N SER A 402 -20.51 -7.77 -25.25
CA SER A 402 -19.65 -6.59 -25.44
C SER A 402 -20.20 -5.33 -24.75
N ALA A 403 -21.48 -5.34 -24.36
CA ALA A 403 -22.10 -4.30 -23.54
C ALA A 403 -21.85 -4.48 -22.01
N ASP A 404 -21.27 -5.60 -21.58
CA ASP A 404 -20.86 -5.81 -20.19
C ASP A 404 -19.61 -4.99 -19.86
N GLY A 405 -19.48 -4.53 -18.62
CA GLY A 405 -18.29 -3.92 -18.07
C GLY A 405 -17.36 -4.97 -17.47
N ASN A 406 -16.16 -5.14 -18.02
CA ASN A 406 -15.12 -6.01 -17.47
C ASN A 406 -13.81 -5.24 -17.27
N SER A 407 -12.91 -5.75 -16.43
CA SER A 407 -11.62 -5.12 -16.18
C SER A 407 -10.75 -5.09 -17.44
N VAL A 408 -9.88 -4.08 -17.51
CA VAL A 408 -8.85 -3.96 -18.54
C VAL A 408 -7.49 -4.15 -17.89
N ARG A 409 -6.65 -4.94 -18.54
CA ARG A 409 -5.24 -5.12 -18.19
C ARG A 409 -4.43 -5.06 -19.46
N CYS A 410 -3.58 -4.07 -19.57
CA CYS A 410 -2.87 -3.79 -20.80
C CYS A 410 -1.56 -4.58 -20.88
N ILE A 411 -1.14 -4.88 -22.10
CA ILE A 411 0.14 -5.49 -22.45
C ILE A 411 0.95 -4.49 -23.27
N MET A 412 2.27 -4.43 -23.03
CA MET A 412 3.16 -3.49 -23.71
C MET A 412 3.37 -3.91 -25.17
N ASP A 413 3.37 -2.95 -26.10
CA ASP A 413 3.69 -3.19 -27.50
C ASP A 413 5.13 -3.69 -27.65
N GLY A 414 5.32 -4.88 -28.22
CA GLY A 414 6.68 -5.37 -28.52
C GLY A 414 7.41 -4.46 -29.53
N GLU A 415 8.74 -4.39 -29.48
CA GLU A 415 9.61 -3.54 -30.34
C GLU A 415 9.50 -3.82 -31.88
N GLY A 416 8.50 -4.53 -32.35
CA GLY A 416 8.39 -5.07 -33.71
C GLY A 416 7.16 -4.62 -34.49
N SER A 417 6.64 -3.39 -34.38
CA SER A 417 5.62 -2.88 -35.32
C SER A 417 5.42 -1.36 -35.25
N ARG A 418 6.37 -0.56 -35.78
CA ARG A 418 6.09 0.85 -36.15
C ARG A 418 5.96 0.95 -37.66
N SER A 419 4.72 1.07 -38.17
CA SER A 419 4.48 1.59 -39.52
C SER A 419 4.33 3.11 -39.47
N SER A 420 5.15 3.78 -40.26
CA SER A 420 5.27 5.24 -40.37
C SER A 420 4.00 5.95 -40.83
N SER A 421 3.55 6.96 -40.09
CA SER A 421 2.97 8.17 -40.67
C SER A 421 3.14 9.36 -39.73
N SER A 422 3.77 10.40 -40.27
CA SER A 422 4.18 11.64 -39.61
C SER A 422 3.02 12.63 -39.39
N ALA A 423 2.89 13.15 -38.17
CA ALA A 423 2.47 14.52 -37.89
C ALA A 423 3.03 14.92 -36.52
N GLY A 424 3.77 16.02 -36.47
CA GLY A 424 4.50 16.44 -35.28
C GLY A 424 3.58 17.01 -34.19
N SER A 425 3.85 16.58 -32.97
CA SER A 425 3.76 17.40 -31.77
C SER A 425 4.77 16.80 -30.78
N SER A 426 5.77 17.58 -30.40
CA SER A 426 6.78 17.15 -29.43
C SER A 426 6.16 17.10 -28.04
N SER A 427 5.58 15.96 -27.68
CA SER A 427 5.32 15.61 -26.28
C SER A 427 6.48 14.74 -25.84
N SER A 428 7.34 15.29 -25.00
CA SER A 428 8.41 14.54 -24.36
C SER A 428 7.77 13.54 -23.41
N SER A 429 7.79 12.27 -23.80
CA SER A 429 7.55 11.15 -22.91
C SER A 429 8.50 11.27 -21.72
N VAL A 430 7.93 11.59 -20.57
CA VAL A 430 8.64 11.64 -19.30
C VAL A 430 8.78 10.20 -18.83
N VAL A 431 9.98 9.67 -18.95
CA VAL A 431 10.36 8.35 -18.46
C VAL A 431 10.77 8.51 -17.00
N PHE A 432 10.04 7.89 -16.07
CA PHE A 432 10.42 7.84 -14.65
C PHE A 432 11.27 6.59 -14.43
N TYR A 433 12.59 6.76 -14.33
CA TYR A 433 13.46 5.77 -13.66
C TYR A 433 13.51 6.15 -12.18
N GLN A 434 13.34 5.17 -11.27
CA GLN A 434 14.05 5.24 -10.00
C GLN A 434 15.54 5.21 -10.36
N ASP A 435 16.18 6.37 -10.31
CA ASP A 435 17.63 6.47 -10.41
C ASP A 435 18.25 5.94 -9.11
N GLU A 436 19.51 5.49 -9.16
CA GLU A 436 20.26 5.16 -7.94
C GLU A 436 20.23 6.35 -6.97
N ASP A 437 19.96 6.09 -5.68
CA ASP A 437 19.98 7.12 -4.64
C ASP A 437 21.33 7.86 -4.65
N LEU A 438 21.28 9.16 -4.39
CA LEU A 438 22.46 10.01 -4.33
C LEU A 438 23.20 9.76 -3.01
N PHE A 439 24.33 9.07 -3.06
CA PHE A 439 25.27 9.03 -1.96
C PHE A 439 26.18 10.27 -1.98
N ASP A 440 26.07 11.13 -0.97
CA ASP A 440 26.91 12.31 -0.75
C ASP A 440 28.14 11.91 0.10
N ASP A 441 29.30 11.81 -0.53
CA ASP A 441 30.53 11.38 0.13
C ASP A 441 31.09 12.40 1.13
N ARG A 442 30.58 13.64 1.11
CA ARG A 442 31.03 14.74 1.98
C ARG A 442 30.50 14.61 3.39
N ASP A 443 29.32 14.01 3.56
CA ASP A 443 28.68 13.77 4.86
C ASP A 443 28.26 12.31 5.09
N GLY A 444 28.36 11.45 4.08
CA GLY A 444 27.98 10.04 4.14
C GLY A 444 26.47 9.80 4.14
N GLN A 445 25.66 10.81 3.79
CA GLN A 445 24.21 10.68 3.67
C GLN A 445 23.83 10.17 2.29
N THR A 446 22.78 9.34 2.25
CA THR A 446 22.13 8.90 1.01
C THR A 446 20.81 9.62 0.90
N TYR A 447 20.59 10.30 -0.23
CA TYR A 447 19.37 11.03 -0.52
C TYR A 447 18.62 10.32 -1.64
N ARG A 448 17.33 10.09 -1.44
CA ARG A 448 16.46 9.59 -2.51
C ARG A 448 16.42 10.58 -3.67
N THR A 449 16.39 10.05 -4.87
CA THR A 449 16.28 10.83 -6.10
C THR A 449 15.03 10.47 -6.88
N VAL A 450 14.53 11.41 -7.68
CA VAL A 450 13.37 11.20 -8.53
C VAL A 450 13.53 11.93 -9.85
N THR A 451 13.25 11.26 -10.96
CA THR A 451 13.27 11.88 -12.29
C THR A 451 11.91 12.46 -12.61
N ILE A 452 11.78 13.77 -12.76
CA ILE A 452 10.54 14.44 -13.16
C ILE A 452 10.82 15.19 -14.45
N GLY A 453 10.18 14.76 -15.54
CA GLY A 453 10.52 15.25 -16.87
C GLY A 453 11.83 14.66 -17.37
N SER A 454 12.72 15.53 -17.82
CA SER A 454 14.09 15.19 -18.20
C SER A 454 15.11 15.49 -17.10
N GLN A 455 14.65 15.86 -15.91
CA GLN A 455 15.50 16.32 -14.81
C GLN A 455 15.41 15.33 -13.65
N THR A 456 16.57 14.90 -13.12
CA THR A 456 16.65 14.12 -11.89
C THR A 456 16.82 15.06 -10.71
N TRP A 457 15.90 15.02 -9.77
CA TRP A 457 15.83 15.85 -8.57
C TRP A 457 16.20 15.03 -7.33
N MET A 458 16.74 15.68 -6.30
CA MET A 458 16.65 15.13 -4.96
C MET A 458 15.17 15.12 -4.53
N ALA A 459 14.67 13.98 -4.04
CA ALA A 459 13.36 13.88 -3.39
C ALA A 459 13.41 14.41 -1.95
N GLU A 460 14.60 14.50 -1.37
CA GLU A 460 14.79 14.92 0.01
C GLU A 460 15.48 16.28 0.09
N ASN A 461 15.22 17.01 1.18
CA ASN A 461 15.89 18.30 1.42
C ASN A 461 17.34 18.04 1.81
N LEU A 462 18.28 18.77 1.18
CA LEU A 462 19.70 18.59 1.45
C LEU A 462 20.03 18.90 2.94
N ASN A 463 20.71 17.97 3.60
CA ASN A 463 21.12 18.08 5.01
C ASN A 463 22.65 18.20 5.18
N TYR A 464 23.36 18.66 4.15
CA TYR A 464 24.80 18.87 4.19
C TYR A 464 25.20 20.07 5.07
N GLY A 465 25.97 19.81 6.14
CA GLY A 465 26.40 20.82 7.10
C GLY A 465 27.40 21.83 6.51
N LYS A 466 27.03 23.12 6.49
CA LYS A 466 27.92 24.26 6.23
C LYS A 466 27.97 25.24 7.41
N GLU A 467 29.04 26.02 7.52
CA GLU A 467 29.27 26.98 8.61
C GLU A 467 28.06 27.90 8.86
N ASP A 468 27.43 28.39 7.79
CA ASP A 468 26.27 29.28 7.85
C ASP A 468 24.94 28.56 7.51
N SER A 469 24.86 27.24 7.66
CA SER A 469 23.59 26.49 7.52
C SER A 469 22.96 26.23 8.88
N PHE A 470 21.63 26.13 8.93
CA PHE A 470 20.88 26.08 10.19
C PHE A 470 19.86 24.94 10.19
N CYS A 471 19.72 24.26 11.32
CA CYS A 471 18.51 23.51 11.62
C CYS A 471 17.42 24.47 12.04
N PHE A 472 16.15 24.13 11.77
CA PHE A 472 15.04 24.93 12.26
C PHE A 472 15.13 25.03 13.80
N GLU A 473 15.06 26.25 14.33
CA GLU A 473 15.24 26.57 15.76
C GLU A 473 16.57 26.08 16.38
N TYR A 474 17.56 25.79 15.55
CA TYR A 474 18.86 25.23 15.95
C TYR A 474 18.79 23.84 16.62
N GLU A 475 17.73 23.07 16.33
CA GLU A 475 17.54 21.71 16.84
C GLU A 475 17.95 20.66 15.79
N GLU A 476 18.89 19.77 16.12
CA GLU A 476 19.39 18.74 15.18
C GLU A 476 18.28 17.81 14.64
N GLU A 477 17.29 17.46 15.47
CA GLU A 477 16.13 16.65 15.07
C GLU A 477 15.35 17.28 13.89
N ASN A 478 15.32 18.62 13.82
CA ASN A 478 14.69 19.31 12.71
C ASN A 478 15.53 19.24 11.42
N CYS A 479 16.86 19.17 11.53
CA CYS A 479 17.73 18.89 10.38
C CYS A 479 17.54 17.46 9.87
N GLU A 480 17.44 16.48 10.79
CA GLU A 480 17.21 15.08 10.44
C GLU A 480 15.86 14.88 9.73
N ARG A 481 14.80 15.55 10.21
CA ARG A 481 13.47 15.44 9.61
C ARG A 481 13.27 16.30 8.36
N TYR A 482 13.73 17.55 8.36
CA TYR A 482 13.36 18.54 7.34
C TYR A 482 14.52 19.01 6.46
N GLY A 483 15.74 18.54 6.73
CA GLY A 483 16.95 19.07 6.12
C GLY A 483 17.37 20.44 6.68
N ARG A 484 18.44 21.00 6.10
CA ARG A 484 19.03 22.28 6.53
C ARG A 484 18.45 23.47 5.78
N LEU A 485 18.44 24.62 6.46
CA LEU A 485 18.16 25.93 5.89
C LEU A 485 19.48 26.65 5.60
N TYR A 486 19.63 27.14 4.38
CA TYR A 486 20.86 27.78 3.89
C TYR A 486 20.58 29.22 3.48
N PRO A 487 21.40 30.20 3.86
CA PRO A 487 21.51 31.46 3.14
C PRO A 487 21.83 31.20 1.67
N TRP A 488 21.36 32.07 0.78
CA TRP A 488 21.48 31.86 -0.66
C TRP A 488 22.94 31.71 -1.11
N GLU A 489 23.86 32.53 -0.58
CA GLU A 489 25.30 32.43 -0.87
C GLU A 489 25.88 31.05 -0.49
N SER A 490 25.42 30.46 0.62
CA SER A 490 25.81 29.11 1.04
C SER A 490 25.19 28.03 0.15
N ALA A 491 23.95 28.23 -0.29
CA ALA A 491 23.19 27.32 -1.15
C ALA A 491 23.83 27.15 -2.54
N GLN A 492 24.46 28.19 -3.09
CA GLN A 492 25.15 28.18 -4.40
C GLN A 492 26.20 27.07 -4.54
N SER A 493 26.75 26.60 -3.42
CA SER A 493 27.77 25.56 -3.37
C SER A 493 27.42 24.46 -2.35
N ALA A 494 26.13 24.24 -2.11
CA ALA A 494 25.66 23.21 -1.17
C ALA A 494 25.51 21.85 -1.86
N CYS A 495 25.04 21.82 -3.11
CA CYS A 495 24.89 20.57 -3.87
C CYS A 495 26.24 19.84 -4.09
N PRO A 496 26.25 18.49 -4.12
CA PRO A 496 27.46 17.70 -4.38
C PRO A 496 27.87 17.78 -5.85
N ASP A 497 29.07 17.30 -6.15
CA ASP A 497 29.58 17.25 -7.54
C ASP A 497 28.63 16.43 -8.44
N GLY A 498 28.37 16.93 -9.64
CA GLY A 498 27.37 16.35 -10.56
C GLY A 498 25.94 16.75 -10.25
N TRP A 499 25.72 17.64 -9.27
CA TRP A 499 24.43 18.21 -8.92
C TRP A 499 24.54 19.72 -8.71
N HIS A 500 23.50 20.46 -9.07
CA HIS A 500 23.48 21.92 -8.96
C HIS A 500 22.21 22.43 -8.28
N LEU A 501 22.30 23.68 -7.81
CA LEU A 501 21.14 24.42 -7.31
C LEU A 501 20.26 24.82 -8.52
N PRO A 502 18.96 24.51 -8.53
CA PRO A 502 18.09 24.65 -9.70
C PRO A 502 17.91 26.10 -10.15
N SER A 503 17.73 26.34 -11.44
CA SER A 503 17.36 27.64 -12.00
C SER A 503 15.87 27.93 -11.85
N PRO A 504 15.43 29.20 -11.99
CA PRO A 504 14.00 29.52 -12.00
C PRO A 504 13.25 28.83 -13.14
N GLU A 505 13.92 28.56 -14.26
CA GLU A 505 13.37 27.84 -15.42
C GLU A 505 13.21 26.35 -15.14
N GLU A 506 14.12 25.73 -14.38
CA GLU A 506 14.01 24.33 -13.97
C GLU A 506 12.83 24.14 -13.00
N PHE A 507 12.67 25.03 -12.02
CA PHE A 507 11.46 25.04 -11.19
C PHE A 507 10.19 25.29 -12.01
N SER A 508 10.23 26.20 -13.00
CA SER A 508 9.07 26.44 -13.85
C SER A 508 8.70 25.20 -14.67
N THR A 509 9.71 24.47 -15.16
CA THR A 509 9.51 23.20 -15.88
C THR A 509 8.90 22.14 -14.97
N LEU A 510 9.42 21.99 -13.74
CA LEU A 510 8.85 21.10 -12.72
C LEU A 510 7.38 21.43 -12.42
N ILE A 511 7.06 22.71 -12.22
CA ILE A 511 5.70 23.16 -11.94
C ILE A 511 4.75 22.89 -13.11
N ASP A 512 5.20 23.13 -14.34
CA ASP A 512 4.38 22.87 -15.53
C ASP A 512 4.13 21.36 -15.71
N LEU A 513 5.13 20.51 -15.46
CA LEU A 513 4.99 19.06 -15.46
C LEU A 513 4.03 18.57 -14.36
N ALA A 514 4.03 19.24 -13.21
CA ALA A 514 3.13 18.96 -12.09
C ALA A 514 1.70 19.51 -12.30
N GLY A 515 1.29 19.81 -13.54
CA GLY A 515 -0.06 20.27 -13.87
C GLY A 515 -0.25 21.79 -13.80
N GLY A 516 0.83 22.54 -13.63
CA GLY A 516 0.85 24.01 -13.63
C GLY A 516 0.63 24.64 -12.26
N LYS A 517 0.92 25.94 -12.17
CA LYS A 517 1.02 26.71 -10.92
C LYS A 517 -0.15 26.56 -9.95
N ALA A 518 -1.37 26.32 -10.42
CA ALA A 518 -2.56 26.28 -9.57
C ALA A 518 -2.71 24.98 -8.75
N VAL A 519 -2.10 23.88 -9.21
CA VAL A 519 -2.28 22.54 -8.61
C VAL A 519 -0.96 21.83 -8.29
N ALA A 520 0.15 22.30 -8.89
CA ALA A 520 1.46 21.70 -8.70
C ALA A 520 1.91 21.63 -7.23
N GLY A 521 1.46 22.56 -6.38
CA GLY A 521 1.75 22.53 -4.96
C GLY A 521 1.14 21.30 -4.28
N ALA A 522 -0.13 20.99 -4.52
CA ALA A 522 -0.74 19.79 -3.95
C ALA A 522 0.01 18.51 -4.36
N ARG A 523 0.48 18.45 -5.62
CA ARG A 523 1.14 17.27 -6.18
C ARG A 523 2.61 17.10 -5.81
N LEU A 524 3.28 18.17 -5.39
CA LEU A 524 4.72 18.16 -5.05
C LEU A 524 4.97 18.09 -3.54
N LYS A 525 4.00 18.51 -2.72
CA LYS A 525 4.09 18.42 -1.25
C LYS A 525 4.19 16.96 -0.81
N ALA A 526 5.06 16.72 0.18
CA ALA A 526 5.05 15.48 0.94
C ALA A 526 3.64 15.23 1.53
N VAL A 527 3.22 13.96 1.57
CA VAL A 527 1.91 13.55 2.11
C VAL A 527 1.79 13.75 3.63
N ASP A 528 2.90 14.03 4.32
CA ASP A 528 2.96 14.28 5.75
C ASP A 528 3.82 15.52 6.11
N GLY A 529 3.77 15.92 7.38
CA GLY A 529 4.58 17.01 7.93
C GLY A 529 4.04 18.42 7.70
N TRP A 530 2.98 18.59 6.89
CA TRP A 530 2.25 19.84 6.71
C TRP A 530 1.19 20.07 7.78
N GLU A 531 0.84 21.34 8.01
CA GLU A 531 -0.26 21.74 8.89
C GLU A 531 -1.61 21.18 8.41
N ASP A 532 -2.50 20.89 9.36
CA ASP A 532 -3.84 20.37 9.11
C ASP A 532 -4.59 21.19 8.05
N GLY A 533 -5.16 20.47 7.07
CA GLY A 533 -5.92 21.05 5.96
C GLY A 533 -5.10 21.29 4.69
N ALA A 534 -3.80 21.00 4.68
CA ALA A 534 -3.01 20.98 3.45
C ALA A 534 -3.43 19.82 2.54
N ILE A 535 -3.79 20.13 1.29
CA ILE A 535 -3.91 19.13 0.24
C ILE A 535 -2.49 18.78 -0.22
N SER A 536 -2.14 17.51 -0.07
CA SER A 536 -0.86 16.92 -0.47
C SER A 536 -1.09 15.51 -1.01
N SER A 537 -0.42 15.17 -2.11
CA SER A 537 -0.55 13.86 -2.75
C SER A 537 0.78 13.24 -3.17
N ASP A 538 1.85 14.05 -3.23
CA ASP A 538 3.20 13.66 -3.64
C ASP A 538 3.24 12.79 -4.92
N ASP A 539 2.39 13.11 -5.91
CA ASP A 539 2.18 12.31 -7.13
C ASP A 539 3.49 11.99 -7.88
N TYR A 540 4.52 12.81 -7.70
CA TYR A 540 5.79 12.71 -8.41
C TYR A 540 6.94 12.22 -7.52
N GLY A 541 6.69 11.81 -6.28
CA GLY A 541 7.74 11.40 -5.33
C GLY A 541 8.76 12.51 -5.04
N PHE A 542 8.37 13.76 -5.25
CA PHE A 542 9.21 14.92 -4.98
C PHE A 542 9.37 15.08 -3.47
N THR A 543 8.38 14.73 -2.66
CA THR A 543 8.41 14.76 -1.18
C THR A 543 8.86 16.12 -0.63
N ALA A 544 8.21 17.21 -1.03
CA ALA A 544 8.52 18.52 -0.46
C ALA A 544 8.03 18.64 1.00
N LEU A 545 8.97 18.48 1.93
CA LEU A 545 8.73 18.66 3.37
C LEU A 545 8.77 20.14 3.80
N PRO A 546 7.86 20.61 4.66
CA PRO A 546 7.72 22.01 5.06
C PRO A 546 8.69 22.39 6.19
N ALA A 547 9.96 22.56 5.81
CA ALA A 547 11.04 22.96 6.70
C ALA A 547 10.90 24.39 7.27
N GLY A 548 9.92 25.17 6.79
CA GLY A 548 9.81 26.59 7.09
C GLY A 548 11.00 27.37 6.53
N ARG A 549 11.31 28.51 7.14
CA ARG A 549 12.43 29.36 6.76
C ARG A 549 13.01 30.10 7.96
N ARG A 550 14.21 30.64 7.78
CA ARG A 550 14.87 31.51 8.76
C ARG A 550 15.00 32.91 8.18
N GLY A 551 14.39 33.92 8.79
CA GLY A 551 14.55 35.31 8.39
C GLY A 551 15.94 35.87 8.67
N TYR A 552 16.28 36.97 7.99
CA TYR A 552 17.51 37.73 8.23
C TYR A 552 17.75 38.10 9.71
N TYR A 553 16.70 38.37 10.49
CA TYR A 553 16.79 38.69 11.91
C TYR A 553 16.84 37.45 12.81
N GLN A 554 17.14 36.29 12.23
CA GLN A 554 17.29 34.99 12.90
C GLN A 554 15.99 34.44 13.50
N ASP A 555 14.85 34.98 13.09
CA ASP A 555 13.53 34.46 13.39
C ASP A 555 13.22 33.26 12.49
N PHE A 556 12.71 32.18 13.09
CA PHE A 556 12.24 31.02 12.34
C PHE A 556 10.73 31.12 12.18
N THR A 557 10.25 30.92 10.96
CA THR A 557 8.81 31.00 10.62
C THR A 557 8.40 29.82 9.75
N ASP A 558 7.09 29.55 9.71
CA ASP A 558 6.49 28.66 8.72
C ASP A 558 6.89 27.18 8.78
N LYS A 559 7.43 26.67 9.91
CA LYS A 559 7.48 25.22 10.18
C LYS A 559 6.07 24.65 9.97
N THR A 560 5.95 23.50 9.30
CA THR A 560 4.68 22.86 8.87
C THR A 560 3.81 23.67 7.90
N LEU A 561 4.02 24.99 7.78
CA LEU A 561 3.21 25.88 6.94
C LEU A 561 3.78 26.11 5.54
N GLY A 562 5.09 25.93 5.34
CA GLY A 562 5.75 26.27 4.08
C GLY A 562 7.02 25.48 3.79
N ALA A 563 7.23 25.17 2.51
CA ALA A 563 8.48 24.66 1.98
C ALA A 563 9.04 25.68 0.98
N TYR A 564 10.30 26.07 1.16
CA TYR A 564 10.95 27.11 0.36
C TYR A 564 12.27 26.57 -0.18
N PHE A 565 12.44 26.59 -1.50
CA PHE A 565 13.62 26.02 -2.17
C PHE A 565 14.38 27.07 -2.94
N TRP A 566 15.65 27.31 -2.58
CA TRP A 566 16.46 28.29 -3.29
C TRP A 566 16.67 27.92 -4.76
N SER A 567 16.68 28.93 -5.61
CA SER A 567 17.17 28.85 -6.98
C SER A 567 18.57 29.46 -7.10
N ASN A 568 19.33 29.07 -8.12
CA ASN A 568 20.66 29.61 -8.41
C ASN A 568 20.70 31.07 -8.86
N SER A 569 19.54 31.71 -9.07
CA SER A 569 19.45 33.04 -9.65
C SER A 569 19.12 34.12 -8.63
N ARG A 570 19.61 35.33 -8.88
CA ARG A 570 19.38 36.53 -8.06
C ARG A 570 18.78 37.66 -8.87
N VAL A 571 17.95 38.48 -8.24
CA VAL A 571 17.42 39.70 -8.85
C VAL A 571 18.51 40.76 -8.95
N GLN A 572 18.70 41.34 -10.14
CA GLN A 572 19.73 42.35 -10.37
C GLN A 572 19.54 43.58 -9.48
N ASN A 573 20.63 44.07 -8.89
CA ASN A 573 20.65 45.24 -8.00
C ASN A 573 19.74 45.14 -6.77
N SER A 574 19.43 43.92 -6.32
CA SER A 574 18.58 43.66 -5.14
C SER A 574 19.28 42.72 -4.16
N THR A 575 18.86 42.75 -2.89
CA THR A 575 19.21 41.67 -1.96
C THR A 575 18.43 40.39 -2.24
N ALA A 576 17.40 40.44 -3.08
CA ALA A 576 16.50 39.31 -3.29
C ALA A 576 17.05 38.23 -4.23
N ALA A 577 16.75 36.97 -3.89
CA ALA A 577 17.06 35.79 -4.70
C ALA A 577 15.79 35.01 -5.06
N TYR A 578 15.84 34.24 -6.14
CA TYR A 578 14.69 33.46 -6.57
C TYR A 578 14.52 32.20 -5.71
N ASN A 579 13.30 31.84 -5.37
CA ASN A 579 12.96 30.55 -4.75
C ASN A 579 11.67 29.98 -5.33
N MET A 580 11.43 28.69 -5.11
CA MET A 580 10.11 28.08 -5.23
C MET A 580 9.46 28.00 -3.84
N ASP A 581 8.22 28.47 -3.70
CA ASP A 581 7.42 28.34 -2.48
C ASP A 581 6.21 27.42 -2.68
N LEU A 582 6.03 26.53 -1.71
CA LEU A 582 4.83 25.71 -1.50
C LEU A 582 4.26 26.07 -0.12
N ARG A 583 2.94 26.19 -0.02
CA ARG A 583 2.24 26.67 1.18
C ARG A 583 1.11 25.73 1.58
N PHE A 584 0.88 25.56 2.87
CA PHE A 584 -0.14 24.62 3.38
C PHE A 584 -1.56 24.98 2.90
N ASP A 585 -1.88 26.26 2.85
CA ASP A 585 -3.22 26.83 2.59
C ASP A 585 -3.56 27.00 1.11
N THR A 586 -2.72 26.50 0.20
CA THR A 586 -2.97 26.55 -1.24
C THR A 586 -2.34 25.37 -1.97
N ASP A 587 -2.99 24.93 -3.04
CA ASP A 587 -2.50 23.87 -3.92
C ASP A 587 -1.47 24.38 -4.93
N SER A 588 -1.11 25.66 -4.84
CA SER A 588 -0.24 26.29 -5.81
C SER A 588 1.24 26.11 -5.52
N ALA A 589 2.03 26.07 -6.59
CA ALA A 589 3.49 26.18 -6.55
C ALA A 589 3.90 27.47 -7.27
N MET A 590 4.74 28.28 -6.64
CA MET A 590 5.11 29.57 -7.17
C MET A 590 6.63 29.77 -7.15
N VAL A 591 7.17 30.33 -8.23
CA VAL A 591 8.54 30.86 -8.24
C VAL A 591 8.47 32.35 -7.90
N ARG A 592 9.15 32.75 -6.82
CA ARG A 592 9.18 34.13 -6.32
C ARG A 592 10.54 34.76 -6.58
N ASP A 593 10.55 36.08 -6.62
CA ASP A 593 11.73 36.92 -6.87
C ASP A 593 11.97 37.97 -5.77
N ASN A 594 11.24 37.87 -4.66
CA ASN A 594 11.27 38.81 -3.53
C ASN A 594 11.85 38.29 -2.19
N PRO A 595 12.18 37.00 -1.97
CA PRO A 595 12.87 36.57 -0.74
C PRO A 595 14.25 37.21 -0.60
N ASP A 596 14.65 37.61 0.62
CA ASP A 596 16.00 38.17 0.84
C ASP A 596 17.06 37.05 0.81
N ALA A 597 18.16 37.25 0.09
CA ALA A 597 19.23 36.26 -0.06
C ALA A 597 19.92 35.87 1.26
N HIS A 598 19.74 36.65 2.34
CA HIS A 598 20.22 36.28 3.66
C HIS A 598 19.26 35.39 4.45
N ASP A 599 18.03 35.19 3.97
CA ASP A 599 17.09 34.24 4.57
C ASP A 599 17.63 32.80 4.39
N GLY A 600 17.33 31.92 5.34
CA GLY A 600 17.58 30.49 5.24
C GLY A 600 16.39 29.78 4.62
N ASN A 601 16.55 29.24 3.42
CA ASN A 601 15.59 28.34 2.77
C ASN A 601 16.26 26.97 2.51
N SER A 602 15.45 25.94 2.28
CA SER A 602 15.93 24.61 1.93
C SER A 602 16.61 24.60 0.56
N VAL A 603 17.45 23.58 0.36
CA VAL A 603 18.09 23.28 -0.92
C VAL A 603 17.57 21.94 -1.42
N ARG A 604 17.26 21.90 -2.72
CA ARG A 604 16.90 20.68 -3.45
C ARG A 604 17.65 20.67 -4.76
N CYS A 605 18.60 19.75 -4.89
CA CYS A 605 19.53 19.74 -6.01
C CYS A 605 18.96 19.01 -7.22
N VAL A 606 19.45 19.39 -8.40
CA VAL A 606 19.14 18.76 -9.69
C VAL A 606 20.42 18.19 -10.27
N ARG A 607 20.37 16.99 -10.86
CA ARG A 607 21.53 16.33 -11.46
C ARG A 607 21.96 17.07 -12.72
N ASP A 608 23.27 17.26 -12.88
CA ASP A 608 23.85 17.79 -14.11
C ASP A 608 23.55 16.85 -15.30
N GLN A 609 23.24 17.43 -16.46
CA GLN A 609 22.95 16.69 -17.69
C GLN A 609 24.19 16.44 -18.56
#